data_AF-A0A2M8FII3-F1
#
_entry.id   AF-A0A2M8FII3-F1
#
_cell.length_a   1.000
_cell.length_b   1.000
_cell.length_c   1.000
_cell.angle_alpha   90.00
_cell.angle_beta   90.00
_cell.angle_gamma   90.00
#
_symmetry.space_group_name_H-M   'P 1'
#
loop_
_entity.id
_entity.type
_entity.pdbx_description
1 polymer ?
#
loop_
_entity_poly.entity_id
_entity_poly.type
_entity_poly.pdbx_seq_one_letter_code
_entity_poly.pdbx_strand_id
1 'polypeptide(L)'
;MELQKMFDEFSSDEMKKAMEKLQQKLQSLDRKQIQQALDNMQFDEESFRKGIERTLNLLKRVQIEQKIDQLVKRSDETSKKQNDLQQKTEQANLENKNQRDDAAKQQEQLSDDIQKMKDDLKQLEKLMSELKDMPKEEVEKLQKELEDQKNEQLAEEASENIQQKQKSKAKQKQMQLSQNMQKMKQKMQKLQQDMEQENQMEVFADLMKSLNNIISLSKDQEEAKKNSQSNFQSSQMNKQAVKQDEVKRNLEKVLSQMNQLSQKTFAITPEMGKALGNAHKQMDNVMEGLQNRNQSQTIAGQSEAMSSLNQAAMMMKNMMDQMMQGGGQGGSGMMSLMQQLQQMSGQQMSLNNMTQMMQKGMNGQLTPEQQGQMQRLAQQQEMIKKSLDELNREAKESGQSKKIPSNLDETLKQMQEVIADMRSEKLSDEIIQKQERILSRLLDAQRSMNERDFEKERESKSGNTQQRTSPGELNLAKQKGKDNLRDELNNLYREGYTKDYEELIKRYFEALQKAQIKN
;
A
#
# COMPACT_ATOMS: atom_id res chain seq x y z
N MET A 1 21.29 8.93 10.95
CA MET A 1 20.72 10.24 11.31
C MET A 1 19.84 10.84 10.19
N GLU A 2 20.20 10.75 8.91
CA GLU A 2 19.32 11.22 7.80
C GLU A 2 18.04 10.37 7.62
N LEU A 3 18.17 9.03 7.67
CA LEU A 3 17.03 8.10 7.72
C LEU A 3 16.05 8.47 8.84
N GLN A 4 16.59 8.95 9.97
CA GLN A 4 15.82 9.32 11.15
C GLN A 4 15.03 10.61 10.99
N LYS A 5 15.57 11.57 10.22
CA LYS A 5 14.88 12.81 9.86
C LYS A 5 13.86 12.61 8.74
N MET A 6 14.14 11.73 7.77
CA MET A 6 13.13 11.31 6.79
C MET A 6 11.92 10.65 7.48
N PHE A 7 12.11 9.87 8.56
CA PHE A 7 11.01 9.22 9.29
C PHE A 7 9.94 10.18 9.85
N ASP A 8 10.34 11.39 10.25
CA ASP A 8 9.44 12.35 10.90
C ASP A 8 8.59 13.14 9.88
N GLU A 9 8.98 13.19 8.60
CA GLU A 9 8.33 14.01 7.55
C GLU A 9 7.23 13.27 6.76
N PHE A 10 7.02 11.97 6.98
CA PHE A 10 5.98 11.20 6.28
C PHE A 10 4.58 11.38 6.92
N SER A 11 3.55 11.46 6.08
CA SER A 11 2.20 11.88 6.49
C SER A 11 1.17 10.75 6.67
N SER A 12 1.49 9.47 6.43
CA SER A 12 0.57 8.34 6.67
C SER A 12 1.05 7.41 7.80
N ASP A 13 0.16 7.07 8.72
CA ASP A 13 0.45 6.23 9.90
C ASP A 13 0.79 4.78 9.53
N GLU A 14 0.29 4.28 8.42
CA GLU A 14 0.59 2.94 7.90
C GLU A 14 2.03 2.83 7.40
N MET A 15 2.54 3.88 6.74
CA MET A 15 3.92 3.92 6.26
C MET A 15 4.90 4.13 7.42
N LYS A 16 4.52 4.92 8.44
CA LYS A 16 5.26 5.03 9.71
C LYS A 16 5.35 3.68 10.43
N LYS A 17 4.26 2.92 10.52
CA LYS A 17 4.26 1.57 11.14
C LYS A 17 5.05 0.53 10.35
N ALA A 18 4.97 0.56 9.01
CA ALA A 18 5.78 -0.31 8.15
C ALA A 18 7.27 -0.02 8.29
N MET A 19 7.63 1.26 8.45
CA MET A 19 8.99 1.74 8.71
C MET A 19 9.45 1.49 10.14
N GLU A 20 8.60 1.63 11.15
CA GLU A 20 8.89 1.23 12.54
C GLU A 20 9.13 -0.28 12.62
N LYS A 21 8.35 -1.10 11.91
CA LYS A 21 8.62 -2.54 11.79
C LYS A 21 9.96 -2.82 11.09
N LEU A 22 10.33 -2.04 10.08
CA LEU A 22 11.63 -2.15 9.42
C LEU A 22 12.77 -1.72 10.36
N GLN A 23 12.60 -0.63 11.09
CA GLN A 23 13.55 -0.10 12.09
C GLN A 23 13.69 -1.06 13.27
N GLN A 24 12.58 -1.60 13.79
CA GLN A 24 12.58 -2.63 14.82
C GLN A 24 13.26 -3.88 14.33
N LYS A 25 13.02 -4.33 13.09
CA LYS A 25 13.77 -5.45 12.52
C LYS A 25 15.26 -5.14 12.35
N LEU A 26 15.64 -3.90 12.03
CA LEU A 26 17.04 -3.48 11.93
C LEU A 26 17.71 -3.32 13.30
N GLN A 27 16.97 -2.90 14.34
CA GLN A 27 17.43 -2.77 15.72
C GLN A 27 17.41 -4.10 16.48
N SER A 28 16.51 -5.01 16.14
CA SER A 28 16.39 -6.36 16.69
C SER A 28 17.33 -7.36 16.00
N LEU A 29 18.11 -6.92 15.01
CA LEU A 29 19.25 -7.68 14.51
C LEU A 29 20.33 -7.68 15.59
N ASP A 30 20.16 -8.59 16.55
CA ASP A 30 21.15 -8.91 17.56
C ASP A 30 22.48 -9.20 16.84
N ARG A 31 23.57 -8.55 17.27
CA ARG A 31 24.92 -8.78 16.74
C ARG A 31 25.23 -10.27 16.64
N LYS A 32 24.68 -11.09 17.56
CA LYS A 32 24.81 -12.56 17.58
C LYS A 32 24.03 -13.29 16.47
N GLN A 33 22.85 -12.82 16.07
CA GLN A 33 22.11 -13.43 14.95
C GLN A 33 22.70 -13.01 13.61
N ILE A 34 23.21 -11.78 13.50
CA ILE A 34 24.07 -11.38 12.39
C ILE A 34 25.31 -12.28 12.38
N GLN A 35 25.96 -12.55 13.53
CA GLN A 35 27.12 -13.46 13.64
C GLN A 35 26.80 -14.90 13.22
N GLN A 36 25.65 -15.46 13.62
CA GLN A 36 25.24 -16.81 13.24
C GLN A 36 24.77 -16.92 11.78
N ALA A 37 24.23 -15.84 11.21
CA ALA A 37 23.95 -15.73 9.78
C ALA A 37 25.26 -15.51 8.98
N LEU A 38 26.23 -14.77 9.52
CA LEU A 38 27.59 -14.57 9.00
C LEU A 38 28.41 -15.88 9.00
N ASP A 39 28.22 -16.73 10.00
CA ASP A 39 28.92 -18.02 10.12
C ASP A 39 28.34 -19.10 9.16
N ASN A 40 27.09 -18.94 8.68
CA ASN A 40 26.40 -19.91 7.81
C ASN A 40 26.07 -19.39 6.40
N MET A 41 26.23 -18.09 6.13
CA MET A 41 26.16 -17.45 4.81
C MET A 41 27.36 -16.53 4.68
N GLN A 42 28.11 -16.63 3.58
CA GLN A 42 29.07 -15.60 3.18
C GLN A 42 28.31 -14.26 3.05
N PHE A 43 28.34 -13.47 4.11
CA PHE A 43 27.77 -12.13 4.11
C PHE A 43 28.63 -11.25 3.22
N ASP A 44 28.05 -10.83 2.10
CA ASP A 44 28.64 -9.80 1.28
C ASP A 44 28.16 -8.43 1.78
N GLU A 45 29.03 -7.74 2.53
CA GLU A 45 28.81 -6.39 3.03
C GLU A 45 28.42 -5.43 1.91
N GLU A 46 28.97 -5.64 0.70
CA GLU A 46 28.68 -4.83 -0.47
C GLU A 46 27.23 -5.02 -0.94
N SER A 47 26.74 -6.25 -1.03
CA SER A 47 25.33 -6.55 -1.36
C SER A 47 24.35 -6.00 -0.33
N PHE A 48 24.68 -6.07 0.96
CA PHE A 48 23.85 -5.49 2.01
C PHE A 48 23.78 -3.97 1.90
N ARG A 49 24.93 -3.30 1.73
CA ARG A 49 25.01 -1.85 1.54
C ARG A 49 24.21 -1.40 0.31
N LYS A 50 24.36 -2.09 -0.83
CA LYS A 50 23.58 -1.84 -2.05
C LYS A 50 22.08 -2.01 -1.82
N GLY A 51 21.67 -2.98 -1.01
CA GLY A 51 20.27 -3.18 -0.63
C GLY A 51 19.69 -2.03 0.20
N ILE A 52 20.47 -1.45 1.12
CA ILE A 52 20.06 -0.28 1.90
C ILE A 52 19.97 0.96 1.02
N GLU A 53 20.99 1.21 0.20
CA GLU A 53 21.04 2.35 -0.73
C GLU A 53 19.84 2.33 -1.68
N ARG A 54 19.56 1.16 -2.27
CA ARG A 54 18.36 0.93 -3.06
C ARG A 54 17.09 1.32 -2.32
N THR A 55 16.92 0.80 -1.09
CA THR A 55 15.73 1.06 -0.28
C THR A 55 15.57 2.56 0.00
N LEU A 56 16.66 3.24 0.36
CA LEU A 56 16.67 4.67 0.65
C LEU A 56 16.26 5.50 -0.59
N ASN A 57 16.83 5.19 -1.75
CA ASN A 57 16.54 5.90 -2.99
C ASN A 57 15.08 5.71 -3.41
N LEU A 58 14.53 4.49 -3.27
CA LEU A 58 13.11 4.23 -3.52
C LEU A 58 12.20 5.00 -2.55
N LEU A 59 12.54 5.07 -1.26
CA LEU A 59 11.76 5.83 -0.28
C LEU A 59 11.78 7.33 -0.59
N LYS A 60 12.92 7.89 -0.99
CA LYS A 60 13.02 9.30 -1.41
C LYS A 60 12.13 9.59 -2.62
N ARG A 61 12.09 8.70 -3.61
CA ARG A 61 11.22 8.83 -4.78
C ARG A 61 9.74 8.82 -4.39
N VAL A 62 9.34 7.88 -3.54
CA VAL A 62 7.97 7.83 -3.01
C VAL A 62 7.63 9.10 -2.23
N GLN A 63 8.56 9.64 -1.43
CA GLN A 63 8.37 10.91 -0.73
C GLN A 63 8.12 12.06 -1.72
N ILE A 64 8.87 12.11 -2.81
CA ILE A 64 8.70 13.11 -3.87
C ILE A 64 7.34 12.96 -4.56
N GLU A 65 6.96 11.75 -4.97
CA GLU A 65 5.66 11.46 -5.58
C GLU A 65 4.50 11.87 -4.65
N GLN A 66 4.58 11.51 -3.36
CA GLN A 66 3.59 11.92 -2.35
C GLN A 66 3.52 13.43 -2.19
N LYS A 67 4.68 14.12 -2.18
CA LYS A 67 4.73 15.58 -2.04
C LYS A 67 4.11 16.28 -3.26
N ILE A 68 4.34 15.75 -4.47
CA ILE A 68 3.70 16.24 -5.71
C ILE A 68 2.18 16.04 -5.64
N ASP A 69 1.69 14.85 -5.27
CA ASP A 69 0.26 14.58 -5.13
C ASP A 69 -0.40 15.51 -4.09
N GLN A 70 0.26 15.73 -2.95
CA GLN A 70 -0.18 16.70 -1.95
C GLN A 70 -0.26 18.13 -2.50
N LEU A 71 0.75 18.56 -3.26
CA LEU A 71 0.78 19.88 -3.89
C LEU A 71 -0.31 20.02 -4.95
N VAL A 72 -0.57 18.98 -5.75
CA VAL A 72 -1.68 18.96 -6.73
C VAL A 72 -3.03 19.11 -6.03
N LYS A 73 -3.28 18.30 -4.98
CA LYS A 73 -4.52 18.36 -4.19
C LYS A 73 -4.68 19.72 -3.51
N ARG A 74 -3.64 20.22 -2.85
CA ARG A 74 -3.67 21.54 -2.21
C ARG A 74 -3.87 22.67 -3.22
N SER A 75 -3.28 22.58 -4.41
CA SER A 75 -3.50 23.55 -5.49
C SER A 75 -4.96 23.55 -5.96
N ASP A 76 -5.58 22.37 -6.09
CA ASP A 76 -6.99 22.24 -6.43
C ASP A 76 -7.91 22.81 -5.33
N GLU A 77 -7.65 22.46 -4.07
CA GLU A 77 -8.40 22.98 -2.93
C GLU A 77 -8.27 24.49 -2.79
N THR A 78 -7.07 25.04 -2.90
CA THR A 78 -6.80 26.49 -2.82
C THR A 78 -7.50 27.24 -3.96
N SER A 79 -7.44 26.70 -5.18
CA SER A 79 -8.15 27.25 -6.34
C SER A 79 -9.66 27.27 -6.13
N LYS A 80 -10.26 26.17 -5.63
CA LYS A 80 -11.69 26.08 -5.30
C LYS A 80 -12.08 27.06 -4.20
N LYS A 81 -11.34 27.08 -3.08
CA LYS A 81 -11.57 28.02 -1.97
C LYS A 81 -11.54 29.47 -2.46
N GLN A 82 -10.59 29.84 -3.32
CA GLN A 82 -10.51 31.20 -3.86
C GLN A 82 -11.71 31.55 -4.74
N ASN A 83 -12.18 30.62 -5.58
CA ASN A 83 -13.36 30.82 -6.42
C ASN A 83 -14.63 30.97 -5.58
N ASP A 84 -14.81 30.10 -4.57
CA ASP A 84 -15.94 30.17 -3.65
C ASP A 84 -15.93 31.47 -2.86
N LEU A 85 -14.75 31.90 -2.39
CA LEU A 85 -14.59 33.16 -1.66
C LEU A 85 -14.89 34.38 -2.55
N GLN A 86 -14.53 34.32 -3.83
CA GLN A 86 -14.89 35.37 -4.79
C GLN A 86 -16.41 35.48 -4.94
N GLN A 87 -17.12 34.35 -5.06
CA GLN A 87 -18.59 34.33 -5.14
C GLN A 87 -19.25 34.78 -3.82
N LYS A 88 -18.72 34.34 -2.67
CA LYS A 88 -19.19 34.82 -1.36
C LYS A 88 -19.00 36.32 -1.22
N THR A 89 -17.85 36.85 -1.64
CA THR A 89 -17.56 38.29 -1.62
C THR A 89 -18.49 39.04 -2.56
N GLU A 90 -18.85 38.47 -3.72
CA GLU A 90 -19.85 39.00 -4.65
C GLU A 90 -21.24 39.09 -4.03
N GLN A 91 -21.66 38.11 -3.24
CA GLN A 91 -23.00 38.06 -2.66
C GLN A 91 -23.09 38.75 -1.28
N ALA A 92 -21.97 38.92 -0.58
CA ALA A 92 -21.94 39.48 0.76
C ALA A 92 -22.37 40.96 0.78
N ASN A 93 -23.11 41.32 1.84
CA ASN A 93 -23.33 42.71 2.21
C ASN A 93 -22.19 43.16 3.14
N LEU A 94 -21.22 43.89 2.58
CA LEU A 94 -20.05 44.34 3.35
C LEU A 94 -20.37 45.42 4.40
N GLU A 95 -21.59 45.96 4.41
CA GLU A 95 -22.07 46.80 5.52
C GLU A 95 -22.39 45.96 6.77
N ASN A 96 -22.72 44.68 6.60
CA ASN A 96 -22.89 43.75 7.70
C ASN A 96 -21.52 43.31 8.21
N LYS A 97 -21.19 43.73 9.43
CA LYS A 97 -19.91 43.42 10.08
C LYS A 97 -19.58 41.92 10.10
N ASN A 98 -20.55 41.06 10.40
CA ASN A 98 -20.30 39.62 10.49
C ASN A 98 -19.96 39.00 9.14
N GLN A 99 -20.68 39.37 8.07
CA GLN A 99 -20.41 38.87 6.72
C GLN A 99 -19.07 39.37 6.19
N ARG A 100 -18.75 40.64 6.46
CA ARG A 100 -17.48 41.25 6.07
C ARG A 100 -16.29 40.61 6.80
N ASP A 101 -16.39 40.46 8.12
CA ASP A 101 -15.30 39.92 8.94
C ASP A 101 -15.08 38.42 8.64
N ASP A 102 -16.14 37.64 8.31
CA ASP A 102 -16.01 36.25 7.83
C ASP A 102 -15.28 36.15 6.49
N ALA A 103 -15.68 36.98 5.51
CA ALA A 103 -15.04 36.99 4.19
C ALA A 103 -13.56 37.42 4.26
N ALA A 104 -13.24 38.43 5.08
CA ALA A 104 -11.86 38.86 5.30
C ALA A 104 -11.02 37.76 5.97
N LYS A 105 -11.56 37.07 6.99
CA LYS A 105 -10.87 35.95 7.64
C LYS A 105 -10.64 34.77 6.71
N GLN A 106 -11.62 34.43 5.86
CA GLN A 106 -11.44 33.38 4.85
C GLN A 106 -10.34 33.75 3.84
N GLN A 107 -10.21 35.03 3.50
CA GLN A 107 -9.13 35.52 2.63
C GLN A 107 -7.75 35.43 3.30
N GLU A 108 -7.67 35.75 4.59
CA GLU A 108 -6.43 35.64 5.39
C GLU A 108 -6.00 34.16 5.52
N GLN A 109 -6.93 33.26 5.83
CA GLN A 109 -6.68 31.81 5.85
C GLN A 109 -6.18 31.28 4.50
N LEU A 110 -6.68 31.83 3.39
CA LEU A 110 -6.19 31.46 2.07
C LEU A 110 -4.76 31.95 1.83
N SER A 111 -4.37 33.09 2.39
CA SER A 111 -2.98 33.57 2.36
C SER A 111 -2.04 32.57 3.05
N ASP A 112 -2.44 32.08 4.23
CA ASP A 112 -1.69 31.04 4.94
C ASP A 112 -1.57 29.74 4.13
N ASP A 113 -2.63 29.33 3.45
CA ASP A 113 -2.63 28.12 2.59
C ASP A 113 -1.68 28.29 1.39
N ILE A 114 -1.64 29.48 0.78
CA ILE A 114 -0.71 29.84 -0.30
C ILE A 114 0.73 29.83 0.20
N GLN A 115 1.00 30.40 1.38
CA GLN A 115 2.33 30.40 1.99
C GLN A 115 2.81 28.97 2.27
N LYS A 116 1.96 28.11 2.83
CA LYS A 116 2.31 26.70 3.05
C LYS A 116 2.59 25.97 1.73
N MET A 117 1.86 26.27 0.66
CA MET A 117 2.10 25.69 -0.66
C MET A 117 3.47 26.09 -1.21
N LYS A 118 3.88 27.35 -1.02
CA LYS A 118 5.21 27.85 -1.37
C LYS A 118 6.32 27.12 -0.61
N ASP A 119 6.12 26.91 0.69
CA ASP A 119 7.08 26.18 1.52
C ASP A 119 7.16 24.69 1.12
N ASP A 120 6.02 24.08 0.78
CA ASP A 120 5.95 22.70 0.30
C ASP A 120 6.67 22.52 -1.05
N LEU A 121 6.62 23.51 -1.95
CA LEU A 121 7.40 23.51 -3.20
C LEU A 121 8.90 23.62 -2.97
N LYS A 122 9.33 24.43 -1.98
CA LYS A 122 10.74 24.51 -1.57
C LYS A 122 11.25 23.20 -1.01
N GLN A 123 10.41 22.53 -0.21
CA GLN A 123 10.72 21.19 0.29
C GLN A 123 10.80 20.17 -0.86
N LEU A 124 9.87 20.22 -1.81
CA LEU A 124 9.89 19.34 -2.98
C LEU A 124 11.19 19.49 -3.78
N GLU A 125 11.61 20.71 -4.10
CA GLU A 125 12.86 20.98 -4.82
C GLU A 125 14.09 20.44 -4.07
N LYS A 126 14.12 20.63 -2.74
CA LYS A 126 15.20 20.12 -1.90
C LYS A 126 15.25 18.58 -1.94
N LEU A 127 14.11 17.91 -1.79
CA LEU A 127 14.02 16.45 -1.88
C LEU A 127 14.46 15.94 -3.26
N MET A 128 14.03 16.60 -4.33
CA MET A 128 14.45 16.27 -5.69
C MET A 128 15.96 16.46 -5.88
N SER A 129 16.55 17.48 -5.27
CA SER A 129 18.00 17.74 -5.34
C SER A 129 18.86 16.68 -4.64
N GLU A 130 18.28 15.87 -3.74
CA GLU A 130 18.98 14.75 -3.11
C GLU A 130 19.15 13.54 -4.06
N LEU A 131 18.45 13.53 -5.19
CA LEU A 131 18.53 12.50 -6.22
C LEU A 131 19.11 13.10 -7.50
N LYS A 132 20.14 12.46 -8.07
CA LYS A 132 20.91 13.02 -9.19
C LYS A 132 20.14 13.08 -10.52
N ASP A 133 19.11 12.25 -10.65
CA ASP A 133 18.39 11.99 -11.89
C ASP A 133 16.94 12.52 -11.85
N MET A 134 16.61 13.40 -10.89
CA MET A 134 15.29 14.03 -10.82
C MET A 134 15.25 15.36 -11.59
N PRO A 135 14.22 15.60 -12.43
CA PRO A 135 14.10 16.83 -13.21
C PRO A 135 13.60 17.98 -12.32
N LYS A 136 14.53 18.77 -11.78
CA LYS A 136 14.20 19.86 -10.83
C LYS A 136 13.91 21.20 -11.50
N GLU A 137 14.29 21.37 -12.77
CA GLU A 137 14.19 22.66 -13.47
C GLU A 137 12.75 23.16 -13.58
N GLU A 138 11.78 22.26 -13.76
CA GLU A 138 10.36 22.64 -13.80
C GLU A 138 9.86 23.12 -12.43
N VAL A 139 10.30 22.49 -11.33
CA VAL A 139 9.96 22.94 -9.97
C VAL A 139 10.60 24.29 -9.66
N GLU A 140 11.85 24.52 -10.06
CA GLU A 140 12.53 25.81 -9.93
C GLU A 140 11.78 26.94 -10.68
N LYS A 141 11.32 26.67 -11.91
CA LYS A 141 10.49 27.62 -12.68
C LYS A 141 9.17 27.93 -11.99
N LEU A 142 8.52 26.91 -11.45
CA LEU A 142 7.25 27.02 -10.74
C LEU A 142 7.36 27.85 -9.47
N GLN A 143 8.42 27.65 -8.70
CA GLN A 143 8.71 28.49 -7.53
C GLN A 143 8.90 29.96 -7.92
N LYS A 144 9.73 30.21 -8.94
CA LYS A 144 9.98 31.58 -9.40
C LYS A 144 8.71 32.29 -9.86
N GLU A 145 7.86 31.58 -10.61
CA GLU A 145 6.57 32.13 -11.03
C GLU A 145 5.64 32.42 -9.85
N LEU A 146 5.62 31.56 -8.84
CA LEU A 146 4.83 31.77 -7.62
C LEU A 146 5.31 33.01 -6.85
N GLU A 147 6.62 33.24 -6.79
CA GLU A 147 7.22 34.44 -6.19
C GLU A 147 6.89 35.71 -6.99
N ASP A 148 7.01 35.67 -8.32
CA ASP A 148 6.72 36.79 -9.22
C ASP A 148 5.23 37.20 -9.18
N GLN A 149 4.33 36.26 -8.95
CA GLN A 149 2.89 36.50 -8.86
C GLN A 149 2.47 37.27 -7.60
N LYS A 150 3.31 37.32 -6.55
CA LYS A 150 3.04 38.04 -5.30
C LYS A 150 1.67 37.71 -4.68
N ASN A 151 1.29 36.43 -4.72
CA ASN A 151 -0.03 35.96 -4.31
C ASN A 151 -0.35 36.27 -2.84
N GLU A 152 0.65 36.24 -1.95
CA GLU A 152 0.49 36.65 -0.53
C GLU A 152 0.01 38.11 -0.43
N GLN A 153 0.69 39.02 -1.12
CA GLN A 153 0.33 40.45 -1.13
C GLN A 153 -1.06 40.67 -1.75
N LEU A 154 -1.39 39.95 -2.82
CA LEU A 154 -2.73 40.01 -3.43
C LEU A 154 -3.83 39.55 -2.45
N ALA A 155 -3.56 38.52 -1.64
CA ALA A 155 -4.50 38.00 -0.66
C ALA A 155 -4.69 38.97 0.51
N GLU A 156 -3.61 39.54 1.03
CA GLU A 156 -3.64 40.58 2.07
C GLU A 156 -4.42 41.81 1.58
N GLU A 157 -4.08 42.34 0.40
CA GLU A 157 -4.80 43.47 -0.20
C GLU A 157 -6.28 43.15 -0.43
N ALA A 158 -6.62 41.92 -0.84
CA ALA A 158 -8.01 41.51 -0.98
C ALA A 158 -8.75 41.54 0.37
N SER A 159 -8.12 41.04 1.43
CA SER A 159 -8.68 41.06 2.79
C SER A 159 -8.90 42.49 3.29
N GLU A 160 -7.90 43.35 3.14
CA GLU A 160 -8.00 44.77 3.51
C GLU A 160 -9.11 45.48 2.73
N ASN A 161 -9.21 45.25 1.42
CA ASN A 161 -10.27 45.83 0.61
C ASN A 161 -11.67 45.34 1.05
N ILE A 162 -11.82 44.09 1.50
CA ILE A 162 -13.08 43.59 2.09
C ILE A 162 -13.38 44.35 3.38
N GLN A 163 -12.40 44.51 4.28
CA GLN A 163 -12.58 45.22 5.55
C GLN A 163 -12.95 46.70 5.35
N GLN A 164 -12.33 47.35 4.36
CA GLN A 164 -12.61 48.73 3.95
C GLN A 164 -13.90 48.86 3.12
N LYS A 165 -14.67 47.78 2.93
CA LYS A 165 -15.92 47.73 2.15
C LYS A 165 -15.73 48.04 0.65
N GLN A 166 -14.51 47.96 0.15
CA GLN A 166 -14.15 48.20 -1.24
C GLN A 166 -14.35 46.94 -2.10
N LYS A 167 -15.62 46.52 -2.21
CA LYS A 167 -16.05 45.26 -2.86
C LYS A 167 -15.46 45.06 -4.26
N SER A 168 -15.43 46.11 -5.08
CA SER A 168 -14.93 46.04 -6.46
C SER A 168 -13.42 45.74 -6.51
N LYS A 169 -12.62 46.42 -5.69
CA LYS A 169 -11.16 46.20 -5.63
C LYS A 169 -10.83 44.82 -5.06
N ALA A 170 -11.53 44.39 -4.01
CA ALA A 170 -11.38 43.05 -3.45
C ALA A 170 -11.58 41.96 -4.52
N LYS A 171 -12.66 42.06 -5.31
CA LYS A 171 -12.93 41.11 -6.39
C LYS A 171 -11.87 41.09 -7.47
N GLN A 172 -11.31 42.24 -7.85
CA GLN A 172 -10.24 42.29 -8.85
C GLN A 172 -9.00 41.51 -8.37
N LYS A 173 -8.63 41.67 -7.09
CA LYS A 173 -7.52 40.93 -6.47
C LYS A 173 -7.82 39.44 -6.36
N GLN A 174 -9.03 39.08 -5.91
CA GLN A 174 -9.50 37.70 -5.85
C GLN A 174 -9.55 37.02 -7.23
N MET A 175 -9.89 37.76 -8.29
CA MET A 175 -9.89 37.26 -9.65
C MET A 175 -8.47 36.96 -10.15
N GLN A 176 -7.51 37.83 -9.83
CA GLN A 176 -6.09 37.59 -10.14
C GLN A 176 -5.57 36.36 -9.39
N LEU A 177 -5.88 36.24 -8.09
CA LEU A 177 -5.54 35.07 -7.28
C LEU A 177 -6.13 33.78 -7.86
N SER A 178 -7.41 33.80 -8.22
CA SER A 178 -8.09 32.65 -8.83
C SER A 178 -7.37 32.20 -10.10
N GLN A 179 -7.03 33.14 -11.00
CA GLN A 179 -6.30 32.84 -12.23
C GLN A 179 -4.91 32.26 -11.95
N ASN A 180 -4.19 32.81 -10.98
CA ASN A 180 -2.87 32.33 -10.58
C ASN A 180 -2.94 30.92 -10.00
N MET A 181 -3.89 30.65 -9.10
CA MET A 181 -4.08 29.31 -8.50
C MET A 181 -4.54 28.27 -9.53
N GLN A 182 -5.38 28.66 -10.50
CA GLN A 182 -5.78 27.76 -11.58
C GLN A 182 -4.60 27.39 -12.48
N LYS A 183 -3.75 28.36 -12.84
CA LYS A 183 -2.52 28.10 -13.60
C LYS A 183 -1.58 27.20 -12.81
N MET A 184 -1.43 27.45 -11.51
CA MET A 184 -0.59 26.65 -10.63
C MET A 184 -1.06 25.19 -10.58
N LYS A 185 -2.36 24.97 -10.37
CA LYS A 185 -2.97 23.63 -10.42
C LYS A 185 -2.67 22.93 -11.74
N GLN A 186 -2.89 23.59 -12.88
CA GLN A 186 -2.65 23.00 -14.20
C GLN A 186 -1.18 22.61 -14.39
N LYS A 187 -0.25 23.45 -13.95
CA LYS A 187 1.18 23.15 -14.05
C LYS A 187 1.62 22.06 -13.08
N MET A 188 1.07 21.99 -11.87
CA MET A 188 1.33 20.88 -10.93
C MET A 188 0.82 19.55 -11.49
N GLN A 189 -0.39 19.53 -12.05
CA GLN A 189 -0.95 18.33 -12.68
C GLN A 189 -0.11 17.89 -13.88
N LYS A 190 0.35 18.86 -14.69
CA LYS A 190 1.24 18.58 -15.80
C LYS A 190 2.59 18.05 -15.33
N LEU A 191 3.20 18.66 -14.32
CA LEU A 191 4.45 18.19 -13.71
C LEU A 191 4.32 16.74 -13.23
N GLN A 192 3.23 16.41 -12.53
CA GLN A 192 2.95 15.06 -12.08
C GLN A 192 2.88 14.07 -13.26
N GLN A 193 2.09 14.40 -14.28
CA GLN A 193 1.92 13.55 -15.47
C GLN A 193 3.21 13.37 -16.26
N ASP A 194 3.93 14.47 -16.51
CA ASP A 194 5.20 14.45 -17.25
C ASP A 194 6.23 13.59 -16.50
N MET A 195 6.33 13.74 -15.17
CA MET A 195 7.24 12.91 -14.35
C MET A 195 6.86 11.43 -14.34
N GLU A 196 5.57 11.10 -14.17
CA GLU A 196 5.09 9.72 -14.20
C GLU A 196 5.37 9.07 -15.56
N GLN A 197 5.08 9.79 -16.65
CA GLN A 197 5.26 9.30 -18.00
C GLN A 197 6.75 9.14 -18.36
N GLU A 198 7.58 10.14 -18.04
CA GLU A 198 9.02 10.10 -18.30
C GLU A 198 9.68 8.95 -17.54
N ASN A 199 9.39 8.81 -16.24
CA ASN A 199 9.91 7.71 -15.43
C ASN A 199 9.45 6.34 -15.96
N GLN A 200 8.18 6.21 -16.36
CA GLN A 200 7.67 4.96 -16.94
C GLN A 200 8.39 4.61 -18.25
N MET A 201 8.59 5.60 -19.14
CA MET A 201 9.27 5.39 -20.42
C MET A 201 10.76 5.06 -20.24
N GLU A 202 11.46 5.76 -19.36
CA GLU A 202 12.88 5.51 -19.06
C GLU A 202 13.06 4.10 -18.47
N VAL A 203 12.28 3.75 -17.45
CA VAL A 203 12.32 2.42 -16.84
C VAL A 203 12.00 1.34 -17.87
N PHE A 204 10.98 1.54 -18.70
CA PHE A 204 10.63 0.58 -19.75
C PHE A 204 11.75 0.39 -20.77
N ALA A 205 12.41 1.47 -21.20
CA ALA A 205 13.55 1.42 -22.11
C ALA A 205 14.74 0.66 -21.50
N ASP A 206 15.05 0.90 -20.23
CA ASP A 206 16.12 0.20 -19.51
C ASP A 206 15.81 -1.29 -19.29
N LEU A 207 14.54 -1.63 -19.02
CA LEU A 207 14.06 -3.01 -18.98
C LEU A 207 14.19 -3.69 -20.35
N MET A 208 13.75 -3.04 -21.45
CA MET A 208 13.95 -3.54 -22.82
C MET A 208 15.41 -3.83 -23.12
N LYS A 209 16.30 -2.90 -22.78
CA LYS A 209 17.75 -3.04 -22.99
C LYS A 209 18.31 -4.21 -22.19
N SER A 210 17.93 -4.32 -20.92
CA SER A 210 18.36 -5.41 -20.03
C SER A 210 17.84 -6.77 -20.53
N LEU A 211 16.59 -6.83 -20.98
CA LEU A 211 15.96 -8.02 -21.54
C LEU A 211 16.72 -8.53 -22.77
N ASN A 212 17.03 -7.62 -23.71
CA ASN A 212 17.81 -7.96 -24.90
C ASN A 212 19.19 -8.51 -24.56
N ASN A 213 19.87 -7.92 -23.57
CA ASN A 213 21.16 -8.42 -23.10
C ASN A 213 21.02 -9.82 -22.48
N ILE A 214 20.01 -10.07 -21.64
CA ILE A 214 19.75 -11.38 -21.05
C ILE A 214 19.47 -12.44 -22.13
N ILE A 215 18.66 -12.10 -23.14
CA ILE A 215 18.36 -13.00 -24.26
C ILE A 215 19.65 -13.31 -25.06
N SER A 216 20.49 -12.31 -25.31
CA SER A 216 21.78 -12.52 -25.97
C SER A 216 22.67 -13.47 -25.18
N LEU A 217 22.83 -13.23 -23.87
CA LEU A 217 23.60 -14.10 -22.98
C LEU A 217 23.08 -15.54 -22.96
N SER A 218 21.75 -15.71 -23.02
CA SER A 218 21.13 -17.03 -23.07
C SER A 218 21.48 -17.78 -24.37
N LYS A 219 21.47 -17.08 -25.51
CA LYS A 219 21.92 -17.63 -26.80
C LYS A 219 23.42 -17.95 -26.80
N ASP A 220 24.24 -17.10 -26.18
CA ASP A 220 25.68 -17.35 -26.05
C ASP A 220 25.96 -18.60 -25.21
N GLN A 221 25.19 -18.82 -24.12
CA GLN A 221 25.24 -20.06 -23.34
C GLN A 221 24.78 -21.28 -24.12
N GLU A 222 23.76 -21.15 -24.97
CA GLU A 222 23.32 -22.22 -25.87
C GLU A 222 24.41 -22.60 -26.88
N GLU A 223 25.08 -21.61 -27.49
CA GLU A 223 26.21 -21.85 -28.39
C GLU A 223 27.40 -22.48 -27.65
N ALA A 224 27.75 -21.97 -26.47
CA ALA A 224 28.81 -22.51 -25.63
C ALA A 224 28.55 -23.97 -25.26
N LYS A 225 27.30 -24.32 -24.96
CA LYS A 225 26.84 -25.69 -24.72
C LYS A 225 27.02 -26.59 -25.94
N LYS A 226 26.55 -26.17 -27.11
CA LYS A 226 26.71 -26.93 -28.37
C LYS A 226 28.19 -27.20 -28.67
N ASN A 227 29.04 -26.18 -28.48
CA ASN A 227 30.48 -26.32 -28.66
C ASN A 227 31.12 -27.27 -27.64
N SER A 228 30.67 -27.25 -26.39
CA SER A 228 31.14 -28.13 -25.32
C SER A 228 30.69 -29.58 -25.50
N GLN A 229 29.56 -29.81 -26.18
CA GLN A 229 29.12 -31.16 -26.57
C GLN A 229 29.97 -31.74 -27.69
N SER A 230 30.30 -30.94 -28.71
CA SER A 230 30.94 -31.44 -29.93
C SER A 230 32.47 -31.45 -29.88
N ASN A 231 33.12 -30.54 -29.15
CA ASN A 231 34.56 -30.25 -29.32
C ASN A 231 35.39 -30.25 -28.03
N PHE A 232 34.96 -30.98 -27.01
CA PHE A 232 35.54 -30.90 -25.65
C PHE A 232 36.99 -31.39 -25.53
N GLN A 233 37.44 -32.30 -26.39
CA GLN A 233 38.80 -32.88 -26.34
C GLN A 233 39.84 -32.14 -27.20
N SER A 234 39.46 -31.03 -27.84
CA SER A 234 40.32 -30.32 -28.80
C SER A 234 41.23 -29.26 -28.16
N SER A 235 42.23 -28.79 -28.90
CA SER A 235 43.03 -27.60 -28.57
C SER A 235 42.22 -26.30 -28.44
N GLN A 236 40.90 -26.34 -28.68
CA GLN A 236 40.00 -25.18 -28.59
C GLN A 236 39.41 -24.93 -27.20
N MET A 237 39.72 -25.75 -26.20
CA MET A 237 39.20 -25.58 -24.83
C MET A 237 39.57 -24.21 -24.22
N ASN A 238 40.79 -23.72 -24.49
CA ASN A 238 41.20 -22.37 -24.08
C ASN A 238 40.32 -21.28 -24.72
N LYS A 239 39.89 -21.48 -25.97
CA LYS A 239 38.97 -20.55 -26.66
C LYS A 239 37.56 -20.61 -26.04
N GLN A 240 37.10 -21.78 -25.61
CA GLN A 240 35.82 -21.93 -24.90
C GLN A 240 35.84 -21.23 -23.55
N ALA A 241 36.94 -21.34 -22.79
CA ALA A 241 37.10 -20.63 -21.52
C ALA A 241 37.09 -19.10 -21.71
N VAL A 242 37.80 -18.58 -22.74
CA VAL A 242 37.78 -17.15 -23.06
C VAL A 242 36.37 -16.66 -23.43
N LYS A 243 35.64 -17.41 -24.27
CA LYS A 243 34.26 -17.09 -24.62
C LYS A 243 33.33 -17.12 -23.38
N GLN A 244 33.45 -18.15 -22.54
CA GLN A 244 32.63 -18.26 -21.33
C GLN A 244 32.88 -17.10 -20.35
N ASP A 245 34.14 -16.70 -20.18
CA ASP A 245 34.54 -15.57 -19.33
C ASP A 245 34.01 -14.23 -19.88
N GLU A 246 33.95 -14.08 -21.20
CA GLU A 246 33.28 -12.94 -21.85
C GLU A 246 31.78 -12.91 -21.54
N VAL A 247 31.07 -14.04 -21.66
CA VAL A 247 29.64 -14.15 -21.34
C VAL A 247 29.40 -13.81 -19.86
N LYS A 248 30.25 -14.33 -18.96
CA LYS A 248 30.19 -14.02 -17.53
C LYS A 248 30.36 -12.51 -17.26
N ARG A 249 31.40 -11.88 -17.83
CA ARG A 249 31.62 -10.42 -17.69
C ARG A 249 30.48 -9.59 -18.27
N ASN A 250 29.83 -10.05 -19.34
CA ASN A 250 28.66 -9.39 -19.89
C ASN A 250 27.43 -9.54 -18.97
N LEU A 251 27.26 -10.67 -18.29
CA LEU A 251 26.24 -10.82 -17.23
C LEU A 251 26.51 -9.87 -16.05
N GLU A 252 27.77 -9.67 -15.65
CA GLU A 252 28.12 -8.72 -14.58
C GLU A 252 27.72 -7.28 -14.94
N LYS A 253 27.87 -6.88 -16.22
CA LYS A 253 27.36 -5.59 -16.70
C LYS A 253 25.84 -5.49 -16.60
N VAL A 254 25.11 -6.57 -16.94
CA VAL A 254 23.64 -6.63 -16.79
C VAL A 254 23.24 -6.53 -15.32
N LEU A 255 23.93 -7.24 -14.42
CA LEU A 255 23.69 -7.14 -12.97
C LEU A 255 23.94 -5.72 -12.44
N SER A 256 24.97 -5.04 -12.93
CA SER A 256 25.24 -3.63 -12.58
C SER A 256 24.13 -2.70 -13.07
N GLN A 257 23.67 -2.86 -14.31
CA GLN A 257 22.55 -2.10 -14.87
C GLN A 257 21.26 -2.36 -14.08
N MET A 258 21.01 -3.63 -13.72
CA MET A 258 19.87 -4.02 -12.91
C MET A 258 19.92 -3.43 -11.51
N ASN A 259 21.10 -3.36 -10.90
CA ASN A 259 21.26 -2.71 -9.61
C ASN A 259 20.89 -1.22 -9.71
N GLN A 260 21.43 -0.50 -10.70
CA GLN A 260 21.10 0.91 -10.92
C GLN A 260 19.59 1.11 -11.11
N LEU A 261 18.97 0.31 -11.97
CA LEU A 261 17.53 0.38 -12.22
C LEU A 261 16.71 0.05 -10.96
N SER A 262 17.18 -0.89 -10.14
CA SER A 262 16.51 -1.27 -8.89
C SER A 262 16.43 -0.15 -7.87
N GLN A 263 17.31 0.86 -7.96
CA GLN A 263 17.28 2.07 -7.13
C GLN A 263 16.28 3.12 -7.65
N LYS A 264 15.83 2.96 -8.90
CA LYS A 264 14.83 3.83 -9.54
C LYS A 264 13.42 3.29 -9.47
N THR A 265 13.28 1.96 -9.55
CA THR A 265 11.96 1.32 -9.66
C THR A 265 11.83 0.03 -8.83
N PHE A 266 10.60 -0.22 -8.40
CA PHE A 266 10.18 -1.49 -7.80
C PHE A 266 10.01 -2.62 -8.83
N ALA A 267 10.09 -2.32 -10.12
CA ALA A 267 10.00 -3.31 -11.20
C ALA A 267 11.05 -4.43 -11.10
N ILE A 268 12.21 -4.14 -10.50
CA ILE A 268 13.28 -5.12 -10.32
C ILE A 268 13.04 -5.93 -9.06
N THR A 269 12.53 -7.14 -9.21
CA THR A 269 12.18 -7.98 -8.05
C THR A 269 13.40 -8.73 -7.50
N PRO A 270 13.41 -9.09 -6.20
CA PRO A 270 14.42 -9.97 -5.63
C PRO A 270 14.53 -11.32 -6.37
N GLU A 271 13.42 -11.82 -6.91
CA GLU A 271 13.34 -13.06 -7.66
C GLU A 271 14.10 -12.97 -8.99
N MET A 272 14.01 -11.84 -9.70
CA MET A 272 14.85 -11.57 -10.88
C MET A 272 16.33 -11.55 -10.51
N GLY A 273 16.68 -10.84 -9.42
CA GLY A 273 18.05 -10.78 -8.91
C GLY A 273 18.60 -12.17 -8.55
N LYS A 274 17.80 -13.03 -7.92
CA LYS A 274 18.15 -14.41 -7.60
C LYS A 274 18.36 -15.26 -8.86
N ALA A 275 17.50 -15.12 -9.87
CA ALA A 275 17.67 -15.84 -11.14
C ALA A 275 18.99 -15.44 -11.84
N LEU A 276 19.31 -14.15 -11.92
CA LEU A 276 20.58 -13.68 -12.49
C LEU A 276 21.79 -14.08 -11.64
N GLY A 277 21.67 -14.06 -10.32
CA GLY A 277 22.72 -14.55 -9.41
C GLY A 277 22.98 -16.05 -9.54
N ASN A 278 21.92 -16.85 -9.71
CA ASN A 278 22.05 -18.28 -10.03
C ASN A 278 22.75 -18.47 -11.37
N ALA A 279 22.40 -17.70 -12.40
CA ALA A 279 23.08 -17.77 -13.69
C ALA A 279 24.58 -17.48 -13.55
N HIS A 280 24.95 -16.43 -12.80
CA HIS A 280 26.35 -16.06 -12.55
C HIS A 280 27.11 -17.18 -11.83
N LYS A 281 26.54 -17.72 -10.75
CA LYS A 281 27.12 -18.88 -10.03
C LYS A 281 27.32 -20.09 -10.93
N GLN A 282 26.37 -20.37 -11.82
CA GLN A 282 26.52 -21.48 -12.76
C GLN A 282 27.60 -21.21 -13.81
N MET A 283 27.76 -19.96 -14.25
CA MET A 283 28.88 -19.59 -15.12
C MET A 283 30.23 -19.76 -14.44
N ASP A 284 30.33 -19.55 -13.12
CA ASP A 284 31.53 -19.90 -12.34
C ASP A 284 31.80 -21.41 -12.33
N ASN A 285 30.77 -22.22 -12.07
CA ASN A 285 30.87 -23.69 -12.14
C ASN A 285 31.31 -24.17 -13.52
N VAL A 286 30.88 -23.49 -14.60
CA VAL A 286 31.32 -23.78 -15.97
C VAL A 286 32.82 -23.46 -16.14
N MET A 287 33.29 -22.33 -15.62
CA MET A 287 34.71 -21.98 -15.68
C MET A 287 35.59 -23.00 -14.94
N GLU A 288 35.16 -23.44 -13.76
CA GLU A 288 35.83 -24.52 -13.03
C GLU A 288 35.79 -25.85 -13.81
N GLY A 289 34.64 -26.19 -14.38
CA GLY A 289 34.48 -27.38 -15.22
C GLY A 289 35.40 -27.36 -16.44
N LEU A 290 35.57 -26.21 -17.09
CA LEU A 290 36.50 -26.02 -18.20
C LEU A 290 37.95 -26.16 -17.73
N GLN A 291 38.34 -25.53 -16.62
CA GLN A 291 39.70 -25.65 -16.06
C GLN A 291 40.05 -27.09 -15.70
N ASN A 292 39.11 -27.82 -15.10
CA ASN A 292 39.27 -29.20 -14.66
C ASN A 292 39.02 -30.23 -15.77
N ARG A 293 38.76 -29.80 -17.01
CA ARG A 293 38.44 -30.69 -18.16
C ARG A 293 37.26 -31.63 -17.85
N ASN A 294 36.26 -31.14 -17.11
CA ASN A 294 35.04 -31.87 -16.79
C ASN A 294 33.90 -31.46 -17.74
N GLN A 295 33.66 -32.29 -18.76
CA GLN A 295 32.63 -32.04 -19.78
C GLN A 295 31.23 -32.03 -19.21
N SER A 296 30.92 -33.00 -18.36
CA SER A 296 29.59 -33.17 -17.79
C SER A 296 29.19 -31.96 -16.93
N GLN A 297 30.10 -31.51 -16.05
CA GLN A 297 29.90 -30.31 -15.23
C GLN A 297 29.75 -29.05 -16.10
N THR A 298 30.58 -28.91 -17.13
CA THR A 298 30.51 -27.77 -18.06
C THR A 298 29.16 -27.67 -18.75
N ILE A 299 28.68 -28.77 -19.36
CA ILE A 299 27.40 -28.80 -20.07
C ILE A 299 26.22 -28.58 -19.12
N ALA A 300 26.28 -29.16 -17.91
CA ALA A 300 25.25 -28.98 -16.89
C ALA A 300 25.17 -27.50 -16.46
N GLY A 301 26.30 -26.89 -16.09
CA GLY A 301 26.37 -25.49 -15.70
C GLY A 301 25.90 -24.54 -16.81
N GLN A 302 26.29 -24.77 -18.06
CA GLN A 302 25.80 -23.98 -19.20
C GLN A 302 24.28 -24.09 -19.37
N SER A 303 23.72 -25.29 -19.17
CA SER A 303 22.28 -25.52 -19.24
C SER A 303 21.52 -24.82 -18.12
N GLU A 304 22.03 -24.87 -16.89
CA GLU A 304 21.42 -24.22 -15.73
C GLU A 304 21.55 -22.69 -15.78
N ALA A 305 22.69 -22.18 -16.26
CA ALA A 305 22.89 -20.75 -16.54
C ALA A 305 21.88 -20.25 -17.57
N MET A 306 21.74 -20.95 -18.71
CA MET A 306 20.77 -20.63 -19.75
C MET A 306 19.33 -20.65 -19.20
N SER A 307 18.96 -21.66 -18.41
CA SER A 307 17.62 -21.73 -17.80
C SER A 307 17.36 -20.55 -16.86
N SER A 308 18.35 -20.17 -16.05
CA SER A 308 18.23 -19.06 -15.10
C SER A 308 18.13 -17.71 -15.81
N LEU A 309 18.88 -17.51 -16.90
CA LEU A 309 18.77 -16.33 -17.77
C LEU A 309 17.38 -16.26 -18.41
N ASN A 310 16.86 -17.37 -18.94
CA ASN A 310 15.52 -17.41 -19.53
C ASN A 310 14.43 -17.10 -18.50
N GLN A 311 14.57 -17.60 -17.26
CA GLN A 311 13.65 -17.25 -16.17
C GLN A 311 13.67 -15.74 -15.87
N ALA A 312 14.86 -15.13 -15.78
CA ALA A 312 14.99 -13.69 -15.59
C ALA A 312 14.39 -12.89 -16.77
N ALA A 313 14.59 -13.35 -18.00
CA ALA A 313 14.02 -12.74 -19.20
C ALA A 313 12.48 -12.79 -19.19
N MET A 314 11.88 -13.92 -18.81
CA MET A 314 10.42 -14.05 -18.69
C MET A 314 9.86 -13.13 -17.61
N MET A 315 10.48 -13.10 -16.42
CA MET A 315 10.10 -12.18 -15.35
C MET A 315 10.11 -10.73 -15.84
N MET A 316 11.19 -10.33 -16.53
CA MET A 316 11.36 -8.98 -17.03
C MET A 316 10.32 -8.63 -18.11
N LYS A 317 10.09 -9.54 -19.06
CA LYS A 317 9.03 -9.39 -20.08
C LYS A 317 7.66 -9.21 -19.42
N ASN A 318 7.32 -10.04 -18.43
CA ASN A 318 6.03 -9.95 -17.74
C ASN A 318 5.85 -8.60 -17.02
N MET A 319 6.91 -8.10 -16.39
CA MET A 319 6.89 -6.77 -15.75
C MET A 319 6.66 -5.66 -16.79
N MET A 320 7.29 -5.77 -17.96
CA MET A 320 7.12 -4.82 -19.05
C MET A 320 5.73 -4.86 -19.68
N ASP A 321 5.17 -6.07 -19.87
CA ASP A 321 3.80 -6.25 -20.32
C ASP A 321 2.80 -5.61 -19.33
N GLN A 322 3.05 -5.74 -18.02
CA GLN A 322 2.27 -5.06 -16.98
C GLN A 322 2.37 -3.53 -17.07
N MET A 323 3.56 -2.99 -17.37
CA MET A 323 3.75 -1.54 -17.58
C MET A 323 3.04 -1.04 -18.84
N MET A 324 2.97 -1.84 -19.91
CA MET A 324 2.36 -1.45 -21.20
C MET A 324 0.83 -1.51 -21.21
N GLN A 325 0.22 -2.35 -20.37
CA GLN A 325 -1.25 -2.50 -20.31
C GLN A 325 -1.98 -1.31 -19.65
N GLY A 326 -1.32 -0.17 -19.45
CA GLY A 326 -1.98 1.11 -19.12
C GLY A 326 -2.51 1.23 -17.68
N GLY A 327 -2.10 0.35 -16.77
CA GLY A 327 -2.40 0.47 -15.34
C GLY A 327 -1.33 1.27 -14.62
N GLY A 328 -1.51 2.59 -14.50
CA GLY A 328 -0.85 3.35 -13.44
C GLY A 328 -1.02 2.64 -12.09
N GLN A 329 0.05 2.57 -11.30
CA GLN A 329 0.09 1.94 -9.97
C GLN A 329 -0.67 0.60 -9.83
N GLY A 330 0.00 -0.52 -10.11
CA GLY A 330 -0.12 -1.74 -9.29
C GLY A 330 -1.38 -2.62 -9.36
N GLY A 331 -2.40 -2.34 -10.19
CA GLY A 331 -3.72 -2.99 -10.07
C GLY A 331 -4.12 -4.11 -11.07
N SER A 332 -3.58 -4.17 -12.30
CA SER A 332 -4.23 -4.98 -13.37
C SER A 332 -3.98 -6.50 -13.29
N GLY A 333 -2.79 -6.93 -12.85
CA GLY A 333 -2.49 -8.36 -12.69
C GLY A 333 -3.27 -9.04 -11.56
N MET A 334 -3.61 -8.28 -10.52
CA MET A 334 -4.35 -8.76 -9.34
C MET A 334 -5.81 -9.07 -9.68
N MET A 335 -6.43 -8.24 -10.53
CA MET A 335 -7.81 -8.46 -10.97
C MET A 335 -7.96 -9.71 -11.84
N SER A 336 -6.98 -9.97 -12.72
CA SER A 336 -6.94 -11.20 -13.53
C SER A 336 -6.76 -12.45 -12.67
N LEU A 337 -5.80 -12.43 -11.73
CA LEU A 337 -5.53 -13.51 -10.78
C LEU A 337 -6.74 -13.80 -9.88
N MET A 338 -7.43 -12.76 -9.42
CA MET A 338 -8.64 -12.86 -8.63
C MET A 338 -9.80 -13.48 -9.42
N GLN A 339 -9.99 -13.08 -10.68
CA GLN A 339 -11.03 -13.65 -11.55
C GLN A 339 -10.80 -15.15 -11.80
N GLN A 340 -9.55 -15.55 -12.04
CA GLN A 340 -9.19 -16.96 -12.23
C GLN A 340 -9.39 -17.80 -10.95
N LEU A 341 -9.01 -17.28 -9.78
CA LEU A 341 -9.26 -17.93 -8.48
C LEU A 341 -10.75 -18.04 -8.16
N GLN A 342 -11.55 -17.03 -8.52
CA GLN A 342 -13.01 -17.05 -8.38
C GLN A 342 -13.64 -18.13 -9.26
N GLN A 343 -13.20 -18.26 -10.50
CA GLN A 343 -13.65 -19.30 -11.41
C GLN A 343 -13.33 -20.70 -10.88
N MET A 344 -12.10 -20.92 -10.39
CA MET A 344 -11.70 -22.20 -9.81
C MET A 344 -12.45 -22.52 -8.52
N SER A 345 -12.73 -21.52 -7.68
CA SER A 345 -13.56 -21.70 -6.48
C SER A 345 -14.98 -22.15 -6.84
N GLY A 346 -15.58 -21.58 -7.89
CA GLY A 346 -16.88 -22.00 -8.40
C GLY A 346 -16.88 -23.44 -8.95
N GLN A 347 -15.84 -23.81 -9.70
CA GLN A 347 -15.67 -25.17 -10.20
C GLN A 347 -15.50 -26.18 -9.05
N GLN A 348 -14.68 -25.86 -8.05
CA GLN A 348 -14.49 -26.68 -6.86
C GLN A 348 -15.80 -26.84 -6.06
N MET A 349 -16.58 -25.78 -5.87
CA MET A 349 -17.88 -25.85 -5.20
C MET A 349 -18.87 -26.78 -5.93
N SER A 350 -18.95 -26.68 -7.25
CA SER A 350 -19.81 -27.56 -8.05
C SER A 350 -19.38 -29.03 -7.94
N LEU A 351 -18.07 -29.28 -7.93
CA LEU A 351 -17.49 -30.61 -7.74
C LEU A 351 -17.77 -31.18 -6.36
N ASN A 352 -17.67 -30.38 -5.30
CA ASN A 352 -18.03 -30.76 -3.93
C ASN A 352 -19.52 -31.16 -3.84
N ASN A 353 -20.42 -30.36 -4.44
CA ASN A 353 -21.86 -30.65 -4.45
C ASN A 353 -22.17 -31.99 -5.16
N MET A 354 -21.55 -32.25 -6.31
CA MET A 354 -21.71 -33.53 -7.02
C MET A 354 -21.16 -34.71 -6.20
N THR A 355 -20.03 -34.53 -5.53
CA THR A 355 -19.42 -35.56 -4.67
C THR A 355 -20.30 -35.87 -3.45
N GLN A 356 -20.87 -34.85 -2.81
CA GLN A 356 -21.80 -35.00 -1.69
C GLN A 356 -23.14 -35.64 -2.10
N MET A 357 -23.68 -35.27 -3.27
CA MET A 357 -24.92 -35.88 -3.78
C MET A 357 -24.71 -37.37 -4.08
N MET A 358 -23.55 -37.72 -4.63
CA MET A 358 -23.15 -39.10 -4.87
C MET A 358 -23.01 -39.89 -3.56
N GLN A 359 -22.46 -39.27 -2.52
CA GLN A 359 -22.30 -39.89 -1.21
C GLN A 359 -23.64 -40.10 -0.49
N LYS A 360 -24.57 -39.13 -0.54
CA LYS A 360 -25.90 -39.27 0.06
C LYS A 360 -26.78 -40.33 -0.62
N GLY A 361 -26.45 -40.69 -1.86
CA GLY A 361 -27.08 -41.78 -2.61
C GLY A 361 -26.46 -43.16 -2.37
N MET A 362 -25.41 -43.28 -1.54
CA MET A 362 -24.75 -44.55 -1.26
C MET A 362 -25.33 -45.24 -0.02
N ASN A 363 -25.84 -46.46 -0.23
CA ASN A 363 -26.11 -47.44 0.82
C ASN A 363 -25.47 -48.78 0.38
N GLY A 364 -24.14 -48.88 0.42
CA GLY A 364 -23.39 -50.09 0.06
C GLY A 364 -22.23 -49.88 -0.91
N GLN A 365 -21.75 -50.96 -1.55
CA GLN A 365 -20.68 -50.92 -2.55
C GLN A 365 -21.10 -50.12 -3.79
N LEU A 366 -20.15 -49.40 -4.38
CA LEU A 366 -20.35 -48.57 -5.57
C LEU A 366 -20.79 -49.41 -6.77
N THR A 367 -21.84 -48.97 -7.47
CA THR A 367 -22.22 -49.59 -8.75
C THR A 367 -21.22 -49.22 -9.86
N PRO A 368 -21.11 -49.99 -10.95
CA PRO A 368 -20.24 -49.65 -12.08
C PRO A 368 -20.53 -48.28 -12.71
N GLU A 369 -21.80 -47.87 -12.69
CA GLU A 369 -22.23 -46.55 -13.18
C GLU A 369 -21.75 -45.42 -12.25
N GLN A 370 -21.80 -45.64 -10.94
CA GLN A 370 -21.25 -44.74 -9.92
C GLN A 370 -19.70 -44.67 -10.00
N GLN A 371 -19.02 -45.79 -10.22
CA GLN A 371 -17.56 -45.81 -10.45
C GLN A 371 -17.17 -44.94 -11.65
N GLY A 372 -17.89 -45.06 -12.77
CA GLY A 372 -17.68 -44.21 -13.94
C GLY A 372 -17.91 -42.72 -13.65
N GLN A 373 -18.88 -42.39 -12.78
CA GLN A 373 -19.12 -41.02 -12.33
C GLN A 373 -18.00 -40.50 -11.43
N MET A 374 -17.44 -41.33 -10.55
CA MET A 374 -16.32 -40.97 -9.70
C MET A 374 -15.04 -40.68 -10.50
N GLN A 375 -14.78 -41.48 -11.54
CA GLN A 375 -13.64 -41.22 -12.44
C GLN A 375 -13.78 -39.88 -13.17
N ARG A 376 -15.00 -39.51 -13.59
CA ARG A 376 -15.28 -38.18 -14.17
C ARG A 376 -15.02 -37.05 -13.16
N LEU A 377 -15.44 -37.22 -11.90
CA LEU A 377 -15.16 -36.25 -10.84
C LEU A 377 -13.65 -36.13 -10.56
N ALA A 378 -12.92 -37.23 -10.55
CA ALA A 378 -11.46 -37.23 -10.38
C ALA A 378 -10.74 -36.50 -11.52
N GLN A 379 -11.20 -36.68 -12.76
CA GLN A 379 -10.69 -35.94 -13.92
C GLN A 379 -11.00 -34.44 -13.82
N GLN A 380 -12.20 -34.07 -13.37
CA GLN A 380 -12.55 -32.66 -13.12
C GLN A 380 -11.67 -32.04 -12.03
N GLN A 381 -11.41 -32.77 -10.94
CA GLN A 381 -10.52 -32.33 -9.86
C GLN A 381 -9.07 -32.17 -10.35
N GLU A 382 -8.62 -33.04 -11.25
CA GLU A 382 -7.30 -32.96 -11.88
C GLU A 382 -7.15 -31.76 -12.80
N MET A 383 -8.19 -31.38 -13.54
CA MET A 383 -8.19 -30.15 -14.34
C MET A 383 -8.07 -28.90 -13.46
N ILE A 384 -8.86 -28.83 -12.37
CA ILE A 384 -8.79 -27.72 -11.40
C ILE A 384 -7.38 -27.64 -10.78
N LYS A 385 -6.79 -28.78 -10.41
CA LYS A 385 -5.42 -28.84 -9.88
C LYS A 385 -4.40 -28.30 -10.88
N LYS A 386 -4.49 -28.70 -12.16
CA LYS A 386 -3.55 -28.24 -13.20
C LYS A 386 -3.65 -26.73 -13.42
N SER A 387 -4.86 -26.19 -13.50
CA SER A 387 -5.07 -24.74 -13.64
C SER A 387 -4.57 -23.98 -12.41
N LEU A 388 -4.75 -24.53 -11.20
CA LEU A 388 -4.21 -23.92 -9.97
C LEU A 388 -2.68 -24.01 -9.89
N ASP A 389 -2.08 -25.10 -10.38
CA ASP A 389 -0.62 -25.28 -10.43
C ASP A 389 0.00 -24.32 -11.45
N GLU A 390 -0.61 -24.19 -12.62
CA GLU A 390 -0.22 -23.22 -13.65
C GLU A 390 -0.32 -21.79 -13.12
N LEU A 391 -1.44 -21.41 -12.49
CA LEU A 391 -1.61 -20.11 -11.86
C LEU A 391 -0.60 -19.85 -10.74
N ASN A 392 -0.33 -20.84 -9.89
CA ASN A 392 0.68 -20.75 -8.83
C ASN A 392 2.09 -20.62 -9.41
N ARG A 393 2.40 -21.29 -10.53
CA ARG A 393 3.66 -21.16 -11.26
C ARG A 393 3.78 -19.80 -11.93
N GLU A 394 2.77 -19.34 -12.66
CA GLU A 394 2.72 -18.02 -13.30
C GLU A 394 2.90 -16.89 -12.28
N ALA A 395 2.28 -17.01 -11.10
CA ALA A 395 2.45 -16.03 -10.04
C ALA A 395 3.85 -16.07 -9.39
N LYS A 396 4.48 -17.25 -9.30
CA LYS A 396 5.88 -17.38 -8.89
C LYS A 396 6.84 -16.82 -9.95
N GLU A 397 6.57 -17.11 -11.22
CA GLU A 397 7.33 -16.68 -12.40
C GLU A 397 7.14 -15.18 -12.72
N SER A 398 6.06 -14.55 -12.26
CA SER A 398 5.81 -13.11 -12.35
C SER A 398 6.28 -12.32 -11.11
N GLY A 399 6.91 -12.98 -10.14
CA GLY A 399 7.39 -12.32 -8.90
C GLY A 399 6.28 -11.90 -7.95
N GLN A 400 5.05 -12.34 -8.17
CA GLN A 400 3.88 -12.08 -7.32
C GLN A 400 3.69 -13.15 -6.23
N SER A 401 4.68 -14.03 -6.03
CA SER A 401 4.66 -15.14 -5.06
C SER A 401 4.31 -14.71 -3.63
N LYS A 402 4.73 -13.51 -3.21
CA LYS A 402 4.41 -12.94 -1.88
C LYS A 402 2.96 -12.44 -1.76
N LYS A 403 2.26 -12.27 -2.88
CA LYS A 403 0.86 -11.81 -2.92
C LYS A 403 -0.12 -12.99 -2.90
N ILE A 404 0.34 -14.19 -3.20
CA ILE A 404 -0.42 -15.44 -3.02
C ILE A 404 -0.37 -15.88 -1.55
N PRO A 405 -1.49 -16.34 -0.96
CA PRO A 405 -1.45 -16.93 0.37
C PRO A 405 -0.46 -18.10 0.41
N SER A 406 0.37 -18.16 1.46
CA SER A 406 1.45 -19.17 1.65
C SER A 406 1.00 -20.64 1.60
N ASN A 407 -0.29 -20.90 1.34
CA ASN A 407 -0.95 -22.18 1.49
C ASN A 407 -1.40 -22.82 0.16
N LEU A 408 -1.19 -22.18 -1.01
CA LEU A 408 -1.58 -22.80 -2.30
C LEU A 408 -0.81 -24.09 -2.61
N ASP A 409 0.47 -24.17 -2.23
CA ASP A 409 1.27 -25.40 -2.38
C ASP A 409 0.71 -26.56 -1.53
N GLU A 410 0.09 -26.26 -0.38
CA GLU A 410 -0.60 -27.25 0.45
C GLU A 410 -1.96 -27.63 -0.16
N THR A 411 -2.70 -26.67 -0.72
CA THR A 411 -3.95 -26.92 -1.45
C THR A 411 -3.71 -27.85 -2.65
N LEU A 412 -2.62 -27.65 -3.41
CA LEU A 412 -2.25 -28.52 -4.54
C LEU A 412 -1.93 -29.96 -4.10
N LYS A 413 -1.33 -30.15 -2.92
CA LYS A 413 -1.11 -31.47 -2.32
C LYS A 413 -2.42 -32.13 -1.89
N GLN A 414 -3.31 -31.38 -1.24
CA GLN A 414 -4.64 -31.88 -0.85
C GLN A 414 -5.47 -32.29 -2.09
N MET A 415 -5.43 -31.50 -3.17
CA MET A 415 -6.08 -31.86 -4.43
C MET A 415 -5.53 -33.17 -5.02
N GLN A 416 -4.22 -33.41 -4.90
CA GLN A 416 -3.60 -34.65 -5.36
C GLN A 416 -4.04 -35.87 -4.54
N GLU A 417 -4.18 -35.73 -3.22
CA GLU A 417 -4.72 -36.78 -2.35
C GLU A 417 -6.18 -37.09 -2.70
N VAL A 418 -7.02 -36.07 -2.89
CA VAL A 418 -8.43 -36.24 -3.30
C VAL A 418 -8.53 -37.01 -4.63
N ILE A 419 -7.70 -36.68 -5.63
CA ILE A 419 -7.67 -37.38 -6.91
C ILE A 419 -7.27 -38.86 -6.72
N ALA A 420 -6.28 -39.13 -5.85
CA ALA A 420 -5.85 -40.50 -5.56
C ALA A 420 -6.96 -41.29 -4.83
N ASP A 421 -7.60 -40.68 -3.84
CA ASP A 421 -8.68 -41.29 -3.06
C ASP A 421 -9.89 -41.61 -3.95
N MET A 422 -10.27 -40.69 -4.85
CA MET A 422 -11.32 -40.91 -5.86
C MET A 422 -10.99 -42.01 -6.87
N ARG A 423 -9.73 -42.14 -7.28
CA ARG A 423 -9.29 -43.23 -8.19
C ARG A 423 -9.18 -44.58 -7.49
N SER A 424 -8.99 -44.58 -6.17
CA SER A 424 -8.92 -45.79 -5.34
C SER A 424 -10.31 -46.32 -4.92
N GLU A 425 -11.39 -45.73 -5.44
CA GLU A 425 -12.79 -46.11 -5.20
C GLU A 425 -13.24 -46.01 -3.74
N LYS A 426 -12.52 -45.23 -2.92
CA LYS A 426 -12.85 -45.02 -1.50
C LYS A 426 -13.62 -43.73 -1.30
N LEU A 427 -14.91 -43.71 -1.63
CA LEU A 427 -15.77 -42.57 -1.27
C LEU A 427 -15.98 -42.55 0.25
N SER A 428 -15.21 -41.72 0.94
CA SER A 428 -15.27 -41.55 2.39
C SER A 428 -15.64 -40.11 2.74
N ASP A 429 -16.16 -39.91 3.96
CA ASP A 429 -16.36 -38.57 4.52
C ASP A 429 -15.09 -37.71 4.46
N GLU A 430 -13.91 -38.35 4.49
CA GLU A 430 -12.62 -37.70 4.40
C GLU A 430 -12.39 -36.98 3.07
N ILE A 431 -12.86 -37.54 1.94
CA ILE A 431 -12.76 -36.89 0.62
C ILE A 431 -13.52 -35.57 0.63
N ILE A 432 -14.75 -35.57 1.18
CA ILE A 432 -15.61 -34.39 1.21
C ILE A 432 -15.03 -33.33 2.14
N GLN A 433 -14.50 -33.74 3.30
CA GLN A 433 -13.81 -32.81 4.20
C GLN A 433 -12.56 -32.18 3.56
N LYS A 434 -11.76 -32.96 2.81
CA LYS A 434 -10.61 -32.44 2.06
C LYS A 434 -11.06 -31.45 0.98
N GLN A 435 -12.10 -31.78 0.23
CA GLN A 435 -12.72 -30.94 -0.78
C GLN A 435 -13.28 -29.61 -0.22
N GLU A 436 -13.91 -29.64 0.95
CA GLU A 436 -14.39 -28.45 1.65
C GLU A 436 -13.22 -27.57 2.11
N ARG A 437 -12.15 -28.16 2.66
CA ARG A 437 -10.93 -27.42 3.02
C ARG A 437 -10.25 -26.77 1.81
N ILE A 438 -10.19 -27.48 0.68
CA ILE A 438 -9.68 -26.95 -0.59
C ILE A 438 -10.50 -25.73 -1.02
N LEU A 439 -11.83 -25.84 -0.99
CA LEU A 439 -12.72 -24.74 -1.33
C LEU A 439 -12.57 -23.54 -0.38
N SER A 440 -12.52 -23.79 0.94
CA SER A 440 -12.29 -22.74 1.94
C SER A 440 -10.96 -22.02 1.68
N ARG A 441 -9.87 -22.74 1.40
CA ARG A 441 -8.57 -22.15 1.10
C ARG A 441 -8.57 -21.32 -0.19
N LEU A 442 -9.33 -21.72 -1.22
CA LEU A 442 -9.48 -20.94 -2.45
C LEU A 442 -10.29 -19.66 -2.22
N LEU A 443 -11.37 -19.74 -1.43
CA LEU A 443 -12.18 -18.59 -1.05
C LEU A 443 -11.42 -17.63 -0.11
N ASP A 444 -10.63 -18.16 0.81
CA ASP A 444 -9.75 -17.38 1.68
C ASP A 444 -8.63 -16.72 0.89
N ALA A 445 -8.11 -17.38 -0.14
CA ALA A 445 -7.16 -16.77 -1.08
C ALA A 445 -7.80 -15.57 -1.79
N GLN A 446 -9.02 -15.75 -2.31
CA GLN A 446 -9.79 -14.67 -2.94
C GLN A 446 -10.10 -13.52 -1.96
N ARG A 447 -10.48 -13.82 -0.72
CA ARG A 447 -10.79 -12.81 0.32
C ARG A 447 -9.55 -12.08 0.80
N SER A 448 -8.47 -12.78 1.10
CA SER A 448 -7.18 -12.19 1.49
C SER A 448 -6.59 -11.30 0.40
N MET A 449 -6.96 -11.55 -0.86
CA MET A 449 -6.64 -10.69 -1.99
C MET A 449 -7.48 -9.40 -2.00
N ASN A 450 -8.76 -9.46 -1.66
CA ASN A 450 -9.67 -8.30 -1.56
C ASN A 450 -9.49 -7.47 -0.28
N GLU A 451 -9.28 -8.12 0.87
CA GLU A 451 -9.17 -7.47 2.19
C GLU A 451 -7.86 -6.69 2.34
N ARG A 452 -6.82 -7.02 1.54
CA ARG A 452 -5.60 -6.21 1.47
C ARG A 452 -5.81 -4.83 0.82
N ASP A 453 -6.85 -4.66 0.02
CA ASP A 453 -7.25 -3.36 -0.54
C ASP A 453 -8.22 -2.59 0.40
N PHE A 454 -8.75 -3.25 1.44
CA PHE A 454 -9.71 -2.69 2.39
C PHE A 454 -9.47 -3.22 3.81
N GLU A 455 -8.32 -2.94 4.42
CA GLU A 455 -8.21 -3.10 5.88
C GLU A 455 -9.14 -2.07 6.52
N LYS A 456 -10.17 -2.53 7.25
CA LYS A 456 -10.93 -1.64 8.14
C LYS A 456 -9.98 -1.20 9.24
N GLU A 457 -9.43 -0.01 9.11
CA GLU A 457 -8.73 0.66 10.20
C GLU A 457 -9.59 0.61 11.46
N ARG A 458 -9.04 0.04 12.53
CA ARG A 458 -9.64 0.21 13.85
C ARG A 458 -9.40 1.65 14.26
N GLU A 459 -10.36 2.54 14.03
CA GLU A 459 -10.36 3.87 14.61
C GLU A 459 -10.37 3.74 16.14
N SER A 460 -9.22 3.93 16.78
CA SER A 460 -9.22 4.22 18.21
C SER A 460 -9.59 5.68 18.38
N LYS A 461 -10.83 5.95 18.83
CA LYS A 461 -11.13 7.25 19.41
C LYS A 461 -10.43 7.33 20.76
N SER A 462 -9.38 8.14 20.86
CA SER A 462 -8.84 8.55 22.15
C SER A 462 -9.97 9.16 22.97
N GLY A 463 -10.10 8.75 24.23
CA GLY A 463 -11.15 9.28 25.11
C GLY A 463 -11.02 10.80 25.21
N ASN A 464 -12.05 11.54 24.79
CA ASN A 464 -12.10 12.98 25.00
C ASN A 464 -12.14 13.25 26.52
N THR A 465 -11.10 13.89 27.04
CA THR A 465 -11.16 14.51 28.37
C THR A 465 -12.13 15.68 28.27
N GLN A 466 -13.42 15.43 28.50
CA GLN A 466 -14.34 16.51 28.77
C GLN A 466 -13.85 17.24 30.02
N GLN A 467 -13.62 18.55 29.91
CA GLN A 467 -13.50 19.39 31.10
C GLN A 467 -14.82 19.28 31.86
N ARG A 468 -14.81 18.50 32.94
CA ARG A 468 -15.90 18.48 33.90
C ARG A 468 -15.80 19.76 34.71
N THR A 469 -16.69 20.71 34.45
CA THR A 469 -17.00 21.75 35.41
C THR A 469 -17.60 21.07 36.64
N SER A 470 -16.91 21.17 37.78
CA SER A 470 -17.52 20.79 39.05
C SER A 470 -18.74 21.68 39.27
N PRO A 471 -19.88 21.13 39.74
CA PRO A 471 -21.01 21.96 40.15
C PRO A 471 -20.52 23.04 41.12
N GLY A 472 -21.02 24.27 40.97
CA GLY A 472 -20.69 25.36 41.88
C GLY A 472 -21.03 25.01 43.34
N GLU A 473 -20.39 25.69 44.29
CA GLU A 473 -20.58 25.43 45.72
C GLU A 473 -22.07 25.40 46.10
N LEU A 474 -22.44 24.37 46.86
CA LEU A 474 -23.81 24.16 47.31
C LEU A 474 -24.23 25.33 48.21
N ASN A 475 -25.08 26.22 47.68
CA ASN A 475 -25.57 27.36 48.44
C ASN A 475 -26.71 26.93 49.38
N LEU A 476 -26.31 26.37 50.53
CA LEU A 476 -27.21 25.88 51.60
C LEU A 476 -27.95 27.01 52.34
N ALA A 477 -27.71 28.28 52.01
CA ALA A 477 -28.31 29.40 52.74
C ALA A 477 -29.77 29.69 52.34
N LYS A 478 -30.22 29.24 51.15
CA LYS A 478 -31.59 29.54 50.68
C LYS A 478 -32.66 28.51 51.08
N GLN A 479 -32.30 27.43 51.75
CA GLN A 479 -33.18 26.26 51.90
C GLN A 479 -33.42 25.81 53.34
N LYS A 480 -33.29 26.70 54.34
CA LYS A 480 -33.43 26.31 55.77
C LYS A 480 -34.63 26.90 56.52
N GLY A 481 -35.47 27.72 55.90
CA GLY A 481 -36.57 28.40 56.62
C GLY A 481 -37.98 27.98 56.21
N LYS A 482 -38.29 28.02 54.90
CA LYS A 482 -39.69 27.97 54.44
C LYS A 482 -40.21 26.58 54.07
N ASP A 483 -39.34 25.66 53.68
CA ASP A 483 -39.76 24.34 53.18
C ASP A 483 -39.97 23.33 54.32
N ASN A 484 -39.19 23.38 55.41
CA ASN A 484 -39.33 22.43 56.53
C ASN A 484 -40.70 22.49 57.23
N LEU A 485 -41.26 23.68 57.46
CA LEU A 485 -42.57 23.83 58.12
C LEU A 485 -43.73 23.33 57.24
N ARG A 486 -43.60 23.46 55.92
CA ARG A 486 -44.60 22.95 54.97
C ARG A 486 -44.54 21.44 54.86
N ASP A 487 -43.34 20.87 54.88
CA ASP A 487 -43.15 19.43 54.83
C ASP A 487 -43.58 18.76 56.15
N GLU A 488 -43.35 19.38 57.31
CA GLU A 488 -43.87 18.92 58.60
C GLU A 488 -45.39 18.99 58.68
N LEU A 489 -46.01 20.07 58.20
CA LEU A 489 -47.48 20.16 58.12
C LEU A 489 -48.06 19.04 57.25
N ASN A 490 -47.45 18.79 56.08
CA ASN A 490 -47.89 17.75 55.15
C ASN A 490 -47.71 16.33 55.73
N ASN A 491 -46.68 16.11 56.56
CA ASN A 491 -46.51 14.83 57.26
C ASN A 491 -47.55 14.64 58.37
N LEU A 492 -47.86 15.68 59.15
CA LEU A 492 -48.90 15.61 60.19
C LEU A 492 -50.29 15.32 59.61
N TYR A 493 -50.63 15.86 58.43
CA TYR A 493 -51.87 15.52 57.72
C TYR A 493 -51.96 14.05 57.30
N ARG A 494 -50.84 13.33 57.20
CA ARG A 494 -50.82 11.89 56.87
C ARG A 494 -51.02 10.99 58.10
N GLU A 495 -50.89 11.53 59.31
CA GLU A 495 -51.08 10.77 60.55
C GLU A 495 -52.55 10.60 60.95
N GLY A 496 -53.50 11.22 60.22
CA GLY A 496 -54.93 10.92 60.30
C GLY A 496 -55.66 11.53 61.50
N TYR A 497 -55.32 12.78 61.86
CA TYR A 497 -56.01 13.51 62.93
C TYR A 497 -57.47 13.83 62.56
N THR A 498 -58.33 14.02 63.56
CA THR A 498 -59.71 14.47 63.31
C THR A 498 -59.72 15.92 62.84
N LYS A 499 -60.72 16.29 62.01
CA LYS A 499 -60.76 17.60 61.32
C LYS A 499 -60.60 18.81 62.25
N ASP A 500 -61.14 18.74 63.46
CA ASP A 500 -61.06 19.83 64.42
C ASP A 500 -59.61 20.06 64.91
N TYR A 501 -58.82 18.99 65.04
CA TYR A 501 -57.40 19.08 65.40
C TYR A 501 -56.53 19.49 64.21
N GLU A 502 -56.84 19.03 63.00
CA GLU A 502 -56.17 19.47 61.78
C GLU A 502 -56.27 20.99 61.58
N GLU A 503 -57.43 21.58 61.89
CA GLU A 503 -57.62 23.03 61.76
C GLU A 503 -56.82 23.80 62.82
N LEU A 504 -56.73 23.28 64.05
CA LEU A 504 -55.90 23.84 65.12
C LEU A 504 -54.40 23.78 64.78
N ILE A 505 -53.93 22.64 64.26
CA ILE A 505 -52.55 22.46 63.79
C ILE A 505 -52.23 23.46 62.68
N LYS A 506 -53.13 23.59 61.69
CA LYS A 506 -52.95 24.55 60.60
C LYS A 506 -52.81 25.99 61.10
N ARG A 507 -53.68 26.41 62.02
CA ARG A 507 -53.62 27.77 62.61
C ARG A 507 -52.32 28.00 63.41
N TYR A 508 -51.83 26.97 64.11
CA TYR A 508 -50.58 27.05 64.86
C TYR A 508 -49.36 27.23 63.94
N PHE A 509 -49.25 26.44 62.86
CA PHE A 509 -48.16 26.57 61.89
C PHE A 509 -48.25 27.87 61.08
N GLU A 510 -49.44 28.38 60.77
CA GLU A 510 -49.62 29.71 60.17
C GLU A 510 -49.16 30.84 61.10
N ALA A 511 -49.39 30.72 62.41
CA ALA A 511 -48.90 31.68 63.40
C ALA A 511 -47.37 31.63 63.53
N LEU A 512 -46.77 30.44 63.57
CA LEU A 512 -45.31 30.24 63.57
C LEU A 512 -44.65 30.82 62.32
N GLN A 513 -45.23 30.61 61.15
CA GLN A 513 -44.71 31.15 59.90
C GLN A 513 -44.76 32.69 59.89
N LYS A 514 -45.84 33.30 60.43
CA LYS A 514 -45.93 34.76 60.57
C LYS A 514 -44.93 35.32 61.60
N ALA A 515 -44.61 34.58 62.67
CA ALA A 515 -43.63 34.98 63.67
C ALA A 515 -42.19 34.93 63.14
N GLN A 516 -41.84 33.92 62.33
CA GLN A 516 -40.53 33.81 61.68
C GLN A 516 -40.27 34.85 60.58
N ILE A 517 -41.31 35.53 60.07
CA ILE A 517 -41.16 36.58 59.05
C ILE A 517 -40.92 37.97 59.69
N LYS A 518 -41.12 38.11 61.02
CA LYS A 518 -40.97 39.39 61.74
C LYS A 518 -39.65 39.56 62.51
N ASN A 519 -38.85 38.51 62.66
CA ASN A 519 -37.44 38.57 63.09
C ASN A 519 -36.55 38.24 61.89
#